data_AF-A0A418VBF1-F1
#
_entry.id   AF-A0A418VBF1-F1
#
_cell.length_a   1.000
_cell.length_b   1.000
_cell.length_c   1.000
_cell.angle_alpha   90.00
_cell.angle_beta   90.00
_cell.angle_gamma   90.00
#
_symmetry.space_group_name_H-M   'P 1'
#
loop_
_entity.id
_entity.type
_entity.pdbx_description
1 polymer ?
#
loop_
_entity_poly.entity_id
_entity_poly.type
_entity_poly.pdbx_seq_one_letter_code
_entity_poly.pdbx_strand_id
1 'polypeptide(L)'
;METQLALLELYEYKVTDLTQGRQPLGGRRSLLELRDELRQADLDAALTRRFARVDRLFRDSKRRAPVEVSLHPPEQQVEEMREPFTASHRVRQSESPEAAAWQELQQLVWFSRLQERVQALVLAARREAGHATLRVIYAVTETAERALRGVTEAFAVPLADDRLLSLDDREIAVQLGEALCHLLLTREGELAVLDALSLTRTQPFPPHADEALLAARIEAVEREHLSPAARDDLIRALRQQYPQTPGPRERPAVRLACARLEHVLEAELQGRPRLTEVPPGSVLYSDDPRTELTDPPQEQDELVIFLGGAGQETYWHDLHLRWQRVGQDWHLMVDKQLVLLRPSLTAAQRHLKVRLNQEILWLYHTGDYLLLRHTASPQQTLRQLAQQAHLTAQLLDPAQTYANLRLGRAVSRALRDMPVDPQEFWPASAAKYSGVDAAELLAFARQGAATLLTLAEQRRAEDVQELMNDLAPLLHVPQPHVLVLQRALEDVQVVTQTNAEVSPYPLVVPTGGHFKAVKLREQPLNLQCGGRVVTLSRDYKGDVAVLLPGGPSGEKAVLSDLLVVAVGDLSLVLVKWQGWVAAMTIPQLSARV
;
A
#
# COMPACT_ATOMS: atom_id res chain seq x y z
N MET A 1 15.47 -36.59 15.02
CA MET A 1 14.17 -37.22 15.30
C MET A 1 13.05 -36.21 15.48
N GLU A 2 13.15 -35.22 16.39
CA GLU A 2 12.07 -34.23 16.63
C GLU A 2 11.66 -33.44 15.38
N THR A 3 12.63 -33.04 14.56
CA THR A 3 12.38 -32.30 13.31
C THR A 3 11.61 -33.13 12.26
N GLN A 4 11.90 -34.42 12.15
CA GLN A 4 11.24 -35.31 11.18
C GLN A 4 9.81 -35.67 11.61
N LEU A 5 9.58 -35.79 12.93
CA LEU A 5 8.24 -35.96 13.48
C LEU A 5 7.37 -34.72 13.19
N ALA A 6 7.90 -33.51 13.42
CA ALA A 6 7.19 -32.26 13.14
C ALA A 6 6.82 -32.10 11.65
N LEU A 7 7.74 -32.47 10.74
CA LEU A 7 7.47 -32.46 9.30
C LEU A 7 6.37 -33.47 8.91
N LEU A 8 6.37 -34.65 9.52
CA LEU A 8 5.34 -35.66 9.29
C LEU A 8 3.97 -35.23 9.83
N GLU A 9 3.91 -34.61 11.00
CA GLU A 9 2.68 -34.05 11.57
C GLU A 9 2.12 -32.91 10.71
N LEU A 10 3.00 -32.06 10.17
CA LEU A 10 2.61 -31.02 9.23
C LEU A 10 2.06 -31.62 7.92
N TYR A 11 2.68 -32.68 7.41
CA TYR A 11 2.18 -33.39 6.23
C TYR A 11 0.81 -34.05 6.49
N GLU A 12 0.63 -34.67 7.65
CA GLU A 12 -0.65 -35.24 8.10
C GLU A 12 -1.77 -34.21 8.17
N TYR A 13 -1.48 -33.05 8.76
CA TYR A 13 -2.43 -31.95 8.85
C TYR A 13 -2.86 -31.49 7.46
N LYS A 14 -1.91 -31.25 6.55
CA LYS A 14 -2.21 -30.77 5.19
C LYS A 14 -2.94 -31.81 4.32
N VAL A 15 -2.64 -33.09 4.48
CA VAL A 15 -3.38 -34.16 3.78
C VAL A 15 -4.81 -34.26 4.32
N THR A 16 -5.01 -34.07 5.62
CA THR A 16 -6.34 -34.04 6.24
C THR A 16 -7.19 -32.90 5.68
N ASP A 17 -6.65 -31.67 5.60
CA ASP A 17 -7.32 -30.53 4.97
C ASP A 17 -7.75 -30.85 3.53
N LEU A 18 -6.86 -31.48 2.76
CA LEU A 18 -7.11 -31.85 1.36
C LEU A 18 -8.20 -32.93 1.23
N THR A 19 -8.23 -33.92 2.12
CA THR A 19 -9.31 -34.93 2.16
C THR A 19 -10.66 -34.37 2.60
N GLN A 20 -10.67 -33.23 3.32
CA GLN A 20 -11.87 -32.50 3.73
C GLN A 20 -12.32 -31.44 2.71
N GLY A 21 -11.66 -31.34 1.55
CA GLY A 21 -11.98 -30.37 0.50
C GLY A 21 -11.52 -28.93 0.78
N ARG A 22 -10.70 -28.72 1.83
CA ARG A 22 -10.08 -27.42 2.15
C ARG A 22 -8.74 -27.27 1.40
N GLN A 23 -8.34 -26.04 1.10
CA GLN A 23 -6.99 -25.79 0.60
C GLN A 23 -5.97 -25.88 1.75
N PRO A 24 -4.91 -26.70 1.64
CA PRO A 24 -3.88 -26.77 2.68
C PRO A 24 -3.10 -25.45 2.77
N LEU A 25 -2.71 -25.05 3.99
CA LEU A 25 -1.84 -23.90 4.24
C LEU A 25 -0.53 -23.99 3.43
N GLY A 26 -0.23 -22.96 2.63
CA GLY A 26 0.88 -22.93 1.66
C GLY A 26 0.55 -23.56 0.30
N GLY A 27 -0.72 -23.90 0.05
CA GLY A 27 -1.19 -24.44 -1.22
C GLY A 27 -0.70 -25.86 -1.53
N ARG A 28 -1.18 -26.42 -2.65
CA ARG A 28 -0.87 -27.79 -3.10
C ARG A 28 0.63 -28.01 -3.35
N ARG A 29 1.36 -26.96 -3.73
CA ARG A 29 2.81 -27.01 -3.98
C ARG A 29 3.59 -27.30 -2.69
N SER A 30 3.29 -26.61 -1.59
CA SER A 30 3.95 -26.86 -0.30
C SER A 30 3.71 -28.28 0.25
N LEU A 31 2.56 -28.90 -0.08
CA LEU A 31 2.28 -30.28 0.28
C LEU A 31 3.11 -31.28 -0.55
N LEU A 32 3.38 -30.96 -1.82
CA LEU A 32 4.25 -31.77 -2.68
C LEU A 32 5.71 -31.65 -2.26
N GLU A 33 6.18 -30.44 -1.93
CA GLU A 33 7.52 -30.20 -1.41
C GLU A 33 7.76 -30.94 -0.09
N LEU A 34 6.82 -30.86 0.86
CA LEU A 34 6.88 -31.63 2.13
C LEU A 34 6.87 -33.15 1.90
N ARG A 35 6.14 -33.63 0.90
CA ARG A 35 6.10 -35.05 0.55
C ARG A 35 7.43 -35.53 -0.01
N ASP A 36 8.07 -34.73 -0.85
CA ASP A 36 9.36 -35.06 -1.45
C ASP A 36 10.48 -34.96 -0.40
N GLU A 37 10.40 -34.00 0.52
CA GLU A 37 11.29 -33.90 1.68
C GLU A 37 11.17 -35.12 2.62
N LEU A 38 9.95 -35.55 2.95
CA LEU A 38 9.72 -36.76 3.77
C LEU A 38 10.10 -38.08 3.05
N ARG A 39 10.15 -38.09 1.71
CA ARG A 39 10.64 -39.24 0.93
C ARG A 39 12.16 -39.33 0.92
N GLN A 40 12.84 -38.20 0.98
CA GLN A 40 14.30 -38.12 0.99
C GLN A 40 14.88 -38.16 2.41
N ALA A 41 14.06 -37.93 3.43
CA ALA A 41 14.46 -38.01 4.83
C ALA A 41 14.70 -39.46 5.29
N ASP A 42 15.73 -39.65 6.12
CA ASP A 42 16.02 -40.93 6.78
C ASP A 42 15.09 -41.13 7.99
N LEU A 43 13.90 -41.68 7.75
CA LEU A 43 12.84 -41.88 8.74
C LEU A 43 13.00 -43.22 9.47
N ASP A 44 12.89 -43.22 10.80
CA ASP A 44 12.80 -44.45 11.58
C ASP A 44 11.54 -45.27 11.22
N ALA A 45 11.59 -46.59 11.42
CA ALA A 45 10.62 -47.57 10.94
C ALA A 45 9.17 -47.31 11.41
N ALA A 46 8.97 -46.62 12.54
CA ALA A 46 7.66 -46.19 13.00
C ALA A 46 7.11 -45.02 12.17
N LEU A 47 7.97 -44.02 11.87
CA LEU A 47 7.63 -42.86 11.05
C LEU A 47 7.44 -43.24 9.59
N THR A 48 8.22 -44.19 9.06
CA THR A 48 8.05 -44.70 7.68
C THR A 48 6.67 -45.33 7.48
N ARG A 49 6.20 -46.13 8.44
CA ARG A 49 4.85 -46.75 8.40
C ARG A 49 3.75 -45.70 8.48
N ARG A 50 3.94 -44.67 9.31
CA ARG A 50 3.00 -43.57 9.50
C ARG A 50 2.92 -42.71 8.23
N PHE A 51 4.06 -42.32 7.65
CA PHE A 51 4.14 -41.65 6.36
C PHE A 51 3.48 -42.44 5.22
N ALA A 52 3.77 -43.74 5.10
CA ALA A 52 3.18 -44.59 4.05
C ALA A 52 1.64 -44.68 4.14
N ARG A 53 1.07 -44.61 5.35
CA ARG A 53 -0.39 -44.56 5.55
C ARG A 53 -0.99 -43.25 5.05
N VAL A 54 -0.36 -42.13 5.40
CA VAL A 54 -0.81 -40.78 5.04
C VAL A 54 -0.64 -40.51 3.55
N ASP A 55 0.45 -41.00 2.95
CA ASP A 55 0.68 -40.91 1.51
C ASP A 55 -0.34 -41.72 0.69
N ARG A 56 -0.89 -42.81 1.24
CA ARG A 56 -2.02 -43.52 0.60
C ARG A 56 -3.28 -42.66 0.58
N LEU A 57 -3.64 -42.02 1.70
CA LEU A 57 -4.79 -41.10 1.78
C LEU A 57 -4.66 -39.95 0.77
N PHE A 58 -3.47 -39.37 0.65
CA PHE A 58 -3.19 -38.36 -0.37
C PHE A 58 -3.39 -38.89 -1.80
N ARG A 59 -2.86 -40.07 -2.14
CA ARG A 59 -3.05 -40.67 -3.48
C ARG A 59 -4.51 -41.00 -3.78
N ASP A 60 -5.25 -41.48 -2.80
CA ASP A 60 -6.68 -41.80 -2.94
C ASP A 60 -7.53 -40.53 -3.13
N SER A 61 -7.17 -39.43 -2.46
CA SER A 61 -7.81 -38.13 -2.68
C SER A 61 -7.59 -37.59 -4.11
N LYS A 62 -6.43 -37.87 -4.72
CA LYS A 62 -6.14 -37.51 -6.12
C LYS A 62 -6.94 -38.36 -7.12
N ARG A 63 -7.28 -39.61 -6.75
CA ARG A 63 -8.13 -40.50 -7.56
C ARG A 63 -9.61 -40.15 -7.48
N ARG A 64 -10.06 -39.45 -6.43
CA ARG A 64 -11.46 -39.01 -6.25
C ARG A 64 -11.76 -37.60 -6.82
N ALA A 65 -10.77 -36.93 -7.42
CA ALA A 65 -11.04 -35.72 -8.20
C ALA A 65 -11.86 -36.09 -9.46
N PRO A 66 -12.96 -35.38 -9.78
CA PRO A 66 -13.80 -35.73 -10.93
C PRO A 66 -12.99 -35.61 -12.22
N VAL A 67 -12.93 -36.73 -12.94
CA VAL A 67 -12.49 -36.81 -14.33
C VAL A 67 -13.56 -36.14 -15.18
N GLU A 68 -13.25 -35.00 -15.80
CA GLU A 68 -14.03 -34.50 -16.93
C GLU A 68 -14.00 -35.57 -18.02
N VAL A 69 -15.21 -36.03 -18.35
CA VAL A 69 -15.48 -37.13 -19.25
C VAL A 69 -15.15 -36.69 -20.69
N SER A 70 -14.04 -37.18 -21.24
CA SER A 70 -13.86 -37.27 -22.69
C SER A 70 -14.83 -38.32 -23.23
N LEU A 71 -15.96 -37.87 -23.76
CA LEU A 71 -16.84 -38.67 -24.59
C LEU A 71 -16.21 -38.80 -25.98
N HIS A 72 -15.51 -39.91 -26.24
CA HIS A 72 -15.37 -40.41 -27.60
C HIS A 72 -16.65 -41.16 -27.99
N PRO A 73 -17.31 -40.85 -29.11
CA PRO A 73 -18.30 -41.73 -29.72
C PRO A 73 -17.61 -42.81 -30.56
N PRO A 74 -18.24 -43.98 -30.75
CA PRO A 74 -17.63 -45.10 -31.47
C PRO A 74 -17.75 -44.92 -32.99
N GLU A 75 -16.77 -45.47 -33.70
CA GLU A 75 -16.77 -45.63 -35.15
C GLU A 75 -17.93 -46.54 -35.60
N GLN A 76 -18.83 -46.01 -36.43
CA GLN A 76 -19.59 -46.79 -37.41
C GLN A 76 -19.72 -46.01 -38.72
N GLN A 77 -19.45 -46.75 -39.80
CA GLN A 77 -19.36 -46.33 -41.20
C GLN A 77 -20.71 -45.90 -41.76
N VAL A 78 -20.77 -44.74 -42.44
CA VAL A 78 -21.59 -44.52 -43.63
C VAL A 78 -20.85 -43.57 -44.57
N GLU A 79 -20.75 -44.01 -45.82
CA GLU A 79 -20.12 -43.41 -46.99
C GLU A 79 -21.00 -42.27 -47.60
N GLU A 80 -20.38 -41.43 -48.44
CA GLU A 80 -21.01 -40.46 -49.38
C GLU A 80 -21.53 -39.11 -48.83
N MET A 81 -20.80 -38.02 -49.10
CA MET A 81 -20.94 -37.23 -50.34
C MET A 81 -20.06 -35.97 -50.26
N ARG A 82 -19.20 -35.79 -51.28
CA ARG A 82 -18.31 -34.63 -51.46
C ARG A 82 -19.12 -33.38 -51.76
N GLU A 83 -18.74 -32.24 -51.17
CA GLU A 83 -18.43 -31.01 -51.92
C GLU A 83 -17.36 -30.17 -51.19
N PRO A 84 -16.50 -29.43 -51.92
CA PRO A 84 -15.27 -28.85 -51.38
C PRO A 84 -15.47 -27.37 -51.02
N PHE A 85 -15.18 -26.98 -49.79
CA PHE A 85 -14.95 -25.57 -49.45
C PHE A 85 -13.61 -25.41 -48.73
N THR A 86 -12.64 -24.97 -49.53
CA THR A 86 -11.50 -24.09 -49.24
C THR A 86 -10.85 -24.14 -47.85
N ALA A 87 -9.56 -24.49 -47.88
CA ALA A 87 -8.60 -24.18 -46.85
C ALA A 87 -8.63 -22.68 -46.49
N SER A 88 -8.90 -22.37 -45.22
CA SER A 88 -8.54 -21.08 -44.65
C SER A 88 -7.96 -21.30 -43.26
N HIS A 89 -6.63 -21.13 -43.23
CA HIS A 89 -5.87 -20.49 -42.17
C HIS A 89 -5.95 -21.06 -40.74
N ARG A 90 -5.01 -21.96 -40.45
CA ARG A 90 -4.24 -21.81 -39.21
C ARG A 90 -3.40 -20.53 -39.33
N VAL A 91 -3.96 -19.39 -38.94
CA VAL A 91 -3.17 -18.18 -38.65
C VAL A 91 -2.37 -18.48 -37.39
N ARG A 92 -1.05 -18.47 -37.49
CA ARG A 92 -0.17 -18.29 -36.33
C ARG A 92 -0.59 -16.97 -35.68
N GLN A 93 -1.08 -16.99 -34.45
CA GLN A 93 -1.38 -15.76 -33.69
C GLN A 93 -0.10 -14.92 -33.61
N SER A 94 0.00 -13.91 -34.47
CA SER A 94 0.80 -12.72 -34.18
C SER A 94 0.13 -12.04 -33.00
N GLU A 95 0.86 -11.81 -31.90
CA GLU A 95 0.38 -10.98 -30.79
C GLU A 95 -0.17 -9.67 -31.36
N SER A 96 -1.41 -9.31 -31.00
CA SER A 96 -2.01 -8.05 -31.43
C SER A 96 -1.15 -6.88 -30.94
N PRO A 97 -0.88 -5.85 -31.76
CA PRO A 97 -0.12 -4.67 -31.31
C PRO A 97 -0.73 -4.02 -30.07
N GLU A 98 -2.06 -4.09 -29.93
CA GLU A 98 -2.77 -3.62 -28.74
C GLU A 98 -2.44 -4.44 -27.49
N ALA A 99 -2.33 -5.77 -27.62
CA ALA A 99 -1.97 -6.64 -26.50
C ALA A 99 -0.55 -6.37 -26.01
N ALA A 100 0.39 -6.13 -26.94
CA ALA A 100 1.75 -5.74 -26.60
C ALA A 100 1.79 -4.37 -25.89
N ALA A 101 1.06 -3.38 -26.41
CA ALA A 101 0.97 -2.05 -25.81
C ALA A 101 0.32 -2.11 -24.41
N TRP A 102 -0.75 -2.89 -24.26
CA TRP A 102 -1.40 -3.11 -22.97
C TRP A 102 -0.44 -3.70 -21.95
N GLN A 103 0.25 -4.79 -22.31
CA GLN A 103 1.21 -5.44 -21.43
C GLN A 103 2.33 -4.47 -21.00
N GLU A 104 2.84 -3.67 -21.94
CA GLU A 104 3.87 -2.67 -21.67
C GLU A 104 3.36 -1.53 -20.77
N LEU A 105 2.15 -1.01 -20.98
CA LEU A 105 1.53 -0.01 -20.09
C LEU A 105 1.42 -0.53 -18.66
N GLN A 106 0.97 -1.78 -18.49
CA GLN A 106 0.89 -2.40 -17.17
C GLN A 106 2.29 -2.55 -16.54
N GLN A 107 3.31 -2.89 -17.35
CA GLN A 107 4.70 -2.93 -16.88
C GLN A 107 5.19 -1.54 -16.44
N LEU A 108 4.85 -0.47 -17.16
CA LEU A 108 5.21 0.91 -16.80
C LEU A 108 4.55 1.34 -15.48
N VAL A 109 3.26 1.00 -15.29
CA VAL A 109 2.54 1.26 -14.02
C VAL A 109 3.19 0.51 -12.87
N TRP A 110 3.49 -0.77 -13.05
CA TRP A 110 4.20 -1.58 -12.06
C TRP A 110 5.58 -1.00 -11.74
N PHE A 111 6.35 -0.61 -12.77
CA PHE A 111 7.68 -0.07 -12.61
C PHE A 111 7.69 1.26 -11.85
N SER A 112 6.76 2.16 -12.13
CA SER A 112 6.59 3.42 -11.38
C SER A 112 6.31 3.16 -9.89
N ARG A 113 5.45 2.18 -9.56
CA ARG A 113 5.19 1.79 -8.16
C ARG A 113 6.44 1.22 -7.49
N LEU A 114 7.19 0.37 -8.19
CA LEU A 114 8.47 -0.15 -7.72
C LEU A 114 9.46 0.98 -7.44
N GLN A 115 9.59 1.95 -8.35
CA GLN A 115 10.44 3.13 -8.16
C GLN A 115 10.02 3.93 -6.92
N GLU A 116 8.73 4.24 -6.76
CA GLU A 116 8.24 4.94 -5.57
C GLU A 116 8.58 4.19 -4.27
N ARG A 117 8.42 2.86 -4.27
CA ARG A 117 8.68 2.04 -3.08
C ARG A 117 10.17 1.96 -2.74
N VAL A 118 11.03 1.75 -3.74
CA VAL A 118 12.49 1.74 -3.56
C VAL A 118 12.98 3.11 -3.12
N GLN A 119 12.48 4.19 -3.72
CA GLN A 119 12.85 5.56 -3.32
C GLN A 119 12.41 5.88 -1.88
N ALA A 120 11.23 5.42 -1.47
CA ALA A 120 10.79 5.55 -0.07
C ALA A 120 11.72 4.79 0.90
N LEU A 121 12.14 3.57 0.54
CA LEU A 121 13.10 2.78 1.31
C LEU A 121 14.44 3.50 1.44
N VAL A 122 14.99 3.97 0.32
CA VAL A 122 16.26 4.71 0.26
C VAL A 122 16.23 5.96 1.13
N LEU A 123 15.17 6.78 1.00
CA LEU A 123 15.03 8.02 1.77
C LEU A 123 14.85 7.75 3.27
N ALA A 124 14.18 6.66 3.65
CA ALA A 124 14.09 6.22 5.04
C ALA A 124 15.45 5.73 5.56
N ALA A 125 16.17 4.94 4.75
CA ALA A 125 17.47 4.36 5.06
C ALA A 125 18.57 5.41 5.30
N ARG A 126 18.45 6.61 4.72
CA ARG A 126 19.36 7.75 5.01
C ARG A 126 19.39 8.14 6.48
N ARG A 127 18.33 7.86 7.25
CA ARG A 127 18.27 8.17 8.68
C ARG A 127 18.79 7.04 9.57
N GLU A 128 19.16 5.90 8.99
CA GLU A 128 19.71 4.76 9.73
C GLU A 128 21.14 5.04 10.18
N ALA A 129 21.45 4.68 11.43
CA ALA A 129 22.82 4.76 11.95
C ALA A 129 23.75 3.88 11.10
N GLY A 130 24.81 4.47 10.55
CA GLY A 130 25.77 3.79 9.69
C GLY A 130 25.19 3.30 8.36
N HIS A 131 24.04 3.81 7.92
CA HIS A 131 23.48 3.62 6.57
C HIS A 131 23.46 2.16 6.07
N ALA A 132 23.21 1.19 6.95
CA ALA A 132 23.37 -0.23 6.64
C ALA A 132 22.56 -0.66 5.40
N THR A 133 21.32 -0.18 5.26
CA THR A 133 20.48 -0.49 4.10
C THR A 133 21.03 0.11 2.80
N LEU A 134 21.53 1.35 2.82
CA LEU A 134 22.12 1.98 1.63
C LEU A 134 23.42 1.28 1.21
N ARG A 135 24.26 0.88 2.18
CA ARG A 135 25.48 0.10 1.91
C ARG A 135 25.16 -1.27 1.29
N VAL A 136 24.09 -1.92 1.74
CA VAL A 136 23.60 -3.16 1.13
C VAL A 136 23.11 -2.92 -0.30
N ILE A 137 22.28 -1.89 -0.53
CA ILE A 137 21.80 -1.57 -1.88
C ILE A 137 23.00 -1.31 -2.80
N TYR A 138 24.01 -0.56 -2.35
CA TYR A 138 25.22 -0.32 -3.11
C TYR A 138 25.96 -1.61 -3.49
N ALA A 139 26.24 -2.47 -2.51
CA ALA A 139 26.96 -3.73 -2.75
C ALA A 139 26.17 -4.69 -3.65
N VAL A 140 24.85 -4.75 -3.49
CA VAL A 140 23.96 -5.59 -4.32
C VAL A 140 23.91 -5.09 -5.75
N THR A 141 23.74 -3.78 -5.96
CA THR A 141 23.73 -3.17 -7.30
C THR A 141 25.08 -3.38 -8.00
N GLU A 142 26.20 -3.10 -7.33
CA GLU A 142 27.54 -3.33 -7.89
C GLU A 142 27.80 -4.80 -8.21
N THR A 143 27.43 -5.72 -7.31
CA THR A 143 27.61 -7.16 -7.55
C THR A 143 26.75 -7.64 -8.73
N ALA A 144 25.51 -7.16 -8.84
CA ALA A 144 24.63 -7.50 -9.95
C ALA A 144 25.17 -6.96 -11.29
N GLU A 145 25.62 -5.70 -11.33
CA GLU A 145 26.24 -5.12 -12.54
C GLU A 145 27.50 -5.87 -12.97
N ARG A 146 28.35 -6.24 -12.00
CA ARG A 146 29.56 -7.05 -12.24
C ARG A 146 29.22 -8.43 -12.80
N ALA A 147 28.22 -9.09 -12.24
CA ALA A 147 27.75 -10.38 -12.74
C ALA A 147 27.26 -10.28 -14.19
N LEU A 148 26.52 -9.22 -14.53
CA LEU A 148 26.08 -8.96 -15.91
C LEU A 148 27.25 -8.70 -16.87
N ARG A 149 28.41 -8.23 -16.37
CA ARG A 149 29.66 -8.07 -17.13
C ARG A 149 30.55 -9.34 -17.10
N GLY A 150 30.11 -10.42 -16.47
CA GLY A 150 30.84 -11.69 -16.37
C GLY A 150 31.88 -11.76 -15.26
N VAL A 151 31.86 -10.85 -14.29
CA VAL A 151 32.73 -10.87 -13.11
C VAL A 151 32.05 -11.68 -12.00
N THR A 152 32.73 -12.72 -11.50
CA THR A 152 32.18 -13.65 -10.50
C THR A 152 32.40 -13.22 -9.05
N GLU A 153 33.32 -12.29 -8.81
CA GLU A 153 33.65 -11.81 -7.47
C GLU A 153 32.58 -10.84 -6.95
N ALA A 154 31.99 -11.17 -5.81
CA ALA A 154 31.03 -10.33 -5.12
C ALA A 154 31.70 -9.06 -4.57
N PHE A 155 31.01 -7.93 -4.69
CA PHE A 155 31.48 -6.68 -4.09
C PHE A 155 31.22 -6.70 -2.59
N ALA A 156 32.25 -6.44 -1.79
CA ALA A 156 32.12 -6.40 -0.34
C ALA A 156 31.24 -5.23 0.11
N VAL A 157 30.40 -5.46 1.12
CA VAL A 157 29.63 -4.37 1.72
C VAL A 157 30.62 -3.38 2.35
N PRO A 158 30.53 -2.08 2.01
CA PRO A 158 31.41 -1.09 2.61
C PRO A 158 31.24 -0.99 4.12
N LEU A 159 32.27 -0.53 4.82
CA LEU A 159 32.24 -0.33 6.26
C LEU A 159 31.39 0.89 6.63
N ALA A 160 30.88 0.93 7.87
CA ALA A 160 30.00 2.01 8.32
C ALA A 160 30.67 3.41 8.28
N ASP A 161 31.99 3.44 8.47
CA ASP A 161 32.79 4.67 8.55
C ASP A 161 33.57 4.95 7.25
N ASP A 162 33.19 4.31 6.14
CA ASP A 162 33.85 4.53 4.84
C ASP A 162 33.59 5.95 4.33
N ARG A 163 34.64 6.77 4.36
CA ARG A 163 34.60 8.20 4.00
C ARG A 163 34.48 8.46 2.49
N LEU A 164 34.66 7.43 1.66
CA LEU A 164 34.51 7.56 0.21
C LEU A 164 33.05 7.47 -0.22
N LEU A 165 32.16 7.07 0.69
CA LEU A 165 30.75 6.88 0.44
C LEU A 165 29.92 8.00 1.04
N SER A 166 29.51 8.94 0.20
CA SER A 166 28.59 10.03 0.55
C SER A 166 27.13 9.55 0.53
N LEU A 167 26.82 8.45 1.22
CA LEU A 167 25.47 7.86 1.26
C LEU A 167 24.47 8.67 2.11
N ASP A 168 24.98 9.62 2.89
CA ASP A 168 24.20 10.64 3.57
C ASP A 168 23.65 11.68 2.58
N ASP A 169 24.30 11.89 1.44
CA ASP A 169 23.81 12.76 0.37
C ASP A 169 22.49 12.20 -0.20
N ARG A 170 21.49 13.09 -0.31
CA ARG A 170 20.18 12.74 -0.86
C ARG A 170 20.28 12.35 -2.33
N GLU A 171 21.08 13.06 -3.10
CA GLU A 171 21.17 12.86 -4.55
C GLU A 171 21.78 11.49 -4.86
N ILE A 172 22.88 11.15 -4.20
CA ILE A 172 23.57 9.86 -4.35
C ILE A 172 22.66 8.71 -3.92
N ALA A 173 21.95 8.85 -2.79
CA ALA A 173 21.02 7.84 -2.33
C ALA A 173 19.90 7.60 -3.37
N VAL A 174 19.30 8.68 -3.91
CA VAL A 174 18.25 8.58 -4.93
C VAL A 174 18.76 7.90 -6.19
N GLN A 175 19.93 8.30 -6.70
CA GLN A 175 20.58 7.67 -7.86
C GLN A 175 20.85 6.18 -7.63
N LEU A 176 21.25 5.80 -6.42
CA LEU A 176 21.45 4.40 -6.06
C LEU A 176 20.14 3.60 -6.13
N GLY A 177 19.03 4.18 -5.65
CA GLY A 177 17.69 3.59 -5.81
C GLY A 177 17.28 3.44 -7.27
N GLU A 178 17.57 4.46 -8.10
CA GLU A 178 17.29 4.41 -9.54
C GLU A 178 18.09 3.31 -10.24
N ALA A 179 19.39 3.18 -9.94
CA ALA A 179 20.24 2.13 -10.50
C ALA A 179 19.72 0.72 -10.17
N LEU A 180 19.29 0.49 -8.92
CA LEU A 180 18.65 -0.76 -8.52
C LEU A 180 17.37 -1.02 -9.33
N CYS A 181 16.49 -0.02 -9.46
CA CYS A 181 15.27 -0.15 -10.25
C CYS A 181 15.58 -0.46 -11.72
N HIS A 182 16.59 0.16 -12.32
CA HIS A 182 16.99 -0.10 -13.70
C HIS A 182 17.41 -1.55 -13.94
N LEU A 183 18.11 -2.17 -13.00
CA LEU A 183 18.43 -3.61 -13.08
C LEU A 183 17.17 -4.48 -13.04
N LEU A 184 16.16 -4.09 -12.27
CA LEU A 184 14.91 -4.83 -12.13
C LEU A 184 13.97 -4.73 -13.35
N LEU A 185 14.29 -3.89 -14.35
CA LEU A 185 13.53 -3.78 -15.59
C LEU A 185 13.66 -5.02 -16.47
N THR A 186 14.81 -5.70 -16.43
CA THR A 186 15.07 -6.88 -17.25
C THR A 186 15.04 -8.15 -16.41
N ARG A 187 14.71 -9.28 -17.04
CA ARG A 187 14.70 -10.57 -16.33
C ARG A 187 16.10 -10.98 -15.88
N GLU A 188 17.12 -10.70 -16.69
CA GLU A 188 18.51 -10.99 -16.37
C GLU A 188 19.00 -10.14 -15.18
N GLY A 189 18.72 -8.83 -15.20
CA GLY A 189 19.09 -7.95 -14.10
C GLY A 189 18.35 -8.27 -12.80
N GLU A 190 17.08 -8.65 -12.87
CA GLU A 190 16.33 -9.14 -11.70
C GLU A 190 16.99 -10.36 -11.06
N LEU A 191 17.34 -11.37 -11.87
CA LEU A 191 18.02 -12.57 -11.37
C LEU A 191 19.37 -12.20 -10.76
N ALA A 192 20.15 -11.34 -11.43
CA ALA A 192 21.44 -10.87 -10.92
C ALA A 192 21.31 -10.14 -9.57
N VAL A 193 20.26 -9.30 -9.38
CA VAL A 193 19.99 -8.60 -8.12
C VAL A 193 19.62 -9.59 -7.01
N LEU A 194 18.75 -10.57 -7.29
CA LEU A 194 18.35 -11.57 -6.30
C LEU A 194 19.52 -12.45 -5.87
N ASP A 195 20.36 -12.88 -6.82
CA ASP A 195 21.57 -13.64 -6.55
C ASP A 195 22.59 -12.82 -5.74
N ALA A 196 22.81 -11.56 -6.13
CA ALA A 196 23.67 -10.63 -5.40
C ALA A 196 23.19 -10.38 -3.97
N LEU A 197 21.88 -10.26 -3.76
CA LEU A 197 21.26 -10.09 -2.44
C LEU A 197 21.47 -11.33 -1.55
N SER A 198 21.28 -12.52 -2.13
CA SER A 198 21.54 -13.80 -1.46
C SER A 198 23.01 -13.96 -1.05
N LEU A 199 23.94 -13.64 -1.97
CA LEU A 199 25.38 -13.64 -1.71
C LEU A 199 25.75 -12.64 -0.61
N THR A 200 25.24 -11.40 -0.69
CA THR A 200 25.51 -10.37 0.32
C THR A 200 25.00 -10.77 1.70
N ARG A 201 23.84 -11.44 1.78
CA ARG A 201 23.28 -11.91 3.06
C ARG A 201 24.11 -13.02 3.70
N THR A 202 24.62 -13.94 2.89
CA THR A 202 25.42 -15.09 3.35
C THR A 202 26.85 -14.66 3.70
N GLN A 203 27.49 -13.88 2.82
CA GLN A 203 28.88 -13.45 2.90
C GLN A 203 29.02 -11.94 2.61
N PRO A 204 28.61 -11.07 3.55
CA PRO A 204 28.61 -9.61 3.34
C PRO A 204 30.01 -9.00 3.21
N PHE A 205 31.01 -9.66 3.81
CA PHE A 205 32.41 -9.27 3.76
C PHE A 205 33.19 -10.48 3.26
N PRO A 206 33.24 -10.71 1.93
CA PRO A 206 34.05 -11.77 1.36
C PRO A 206 35.52 -11.54 1.72
N PRO A 207 36.30 -12.62 1.92
CA PRO A 207 37.70 -12.51 2.26
C PRO A 207 38.44 -11.79 1.14
N HIS A 208 39.32 -10.86 1.51
CA HIS A 208 40.15 -10.17 0.52
C HIS A 208 41.19 -11.16 -0.03
N ALA A 209 41.57 -11.04 -1.31
CA ALA A 209 42.58 -11.90 -1.92
C ALA A 209 43.90 -11.94 -1.11
N ASP A 210 44.23 -10.82 -0.47
CA ASP A 210 45.43 -10.66 0.36
C ASP A 210 45.27 -11.08 1.83
N GLU A 211 44.09 -11.52 2.26
CA GLU A 211 43.86 -11.89 3.66
C GLU A 211 44.69 -13.11 4.08
N ALA A 212 44.87 -14.07 3.16
CA ALA A 212 45.78 -15.21 3.35
C ALA A 212 47.25 -14.76 3.44
N LEU A 213 47.63 -13.74 2.67
CA LEU A 213 48.97 -13.16 2.72
C LEU A 213 49.23 -12.41 4.03
N LEU A 214 48.24 -11.65 4.51
CA LEU A 214 48.30 -10.99 5.82
C LEU A 214 48.42 -12.02 6.96
N ALA A 215 47.60 -13.08 6.93
CA ALA A 215 47.66 -14.15 7.92
C ALA A 215 49.05 -14.80 7.97
N ALA A 216 49.62 -15.12 6.79
CA ALA A 216 50.97 -15.67 6.69
C ALA A 216 52.04 -14.70 7.22
N ARG A 217 51.91 -13.38 6.98
CA ARG A 217 52.82 -12.35 7.49
C ARG A 217 52.73 -12.19 9.01
N ILE A 218 51.53 -12.22 9.58
CA ILE A 218 51.34 -12.18 11.04
C ILE A 218 51.96 -13.43 11.68
N GLU A 219 51.72 -14.60 11.11
CA GLU A 219 52.27 -15.87 11.61
C GLU A 219 53.82 -15.90 11.53
N ALA A 220 54.41 -15.25 10.52
CA ALA A 220 55.86 -15.08 10.42
C ALA A 220 56.41 -14.18 11.55
N VAL A 221 55.75 -13.05 11.81
CA VAL A 221 56.11 -12.12 12.90
C VAL A 221 55.97 -12.76 14.29
N GLU A 222 54.96 -13.61 14.49
CA GLU A 222 54.78 -14.34 15.75
C GLU A 222 55.90 -15.34 16.04
N ARG A 223 56.56 -15.86 15.00
CA ARG A 223 57.70 -16.78 15.11
C ARG A 223 59.05 -16.07 15.26
N GLU A 224 59.14 -14.76 15.01
CA GLU A 224 60.37 -14.02 15.19
C GLU A 224 60.70 -13.75 16.68
N HIS A 225 61.99 -13.74 17.01
CA HIS A 225 62.50 -13.44 18.35
C HIS A 225 62.50 -11.93 18.63
N LEU A 226 61.30 -11.33 18.68
CA LEU A 226 61.08 -9.94 19.02
C LEU A 226 60.64 -9.80 20.49
N SER A 227 60.86 -8.62 21.08
CA SER A 227 60.23 -8.29 22.37
C SER A 227 58.70 -8.23 22.21
N PRO A 228 57.92 -8.53 23.27
CA PRO A 228 56.45 -8.53 23.19
C PRO A 228 55.88 -7.21 22.64
N ALA A 229 56.41 -6.07 23.09
CA ALA A 229 55.99 -4.75 22.62
C ALA A 229 56.28 -4.52 21.13
N ALA A 230 57.48 -4.89 20.65
CA ALA A 230 57.85 -4.72 19.24
C ALA A 230 57.04 -5.64 18.32
N ARG A 231 56.72 -6.85 18.77
CA ARG A 231 55.84 -7.78 18.06
C ARG A 231 54.43 -7.23 17.94
N ASP A 232 53.86 -6.73 19.04
CA ASP A 232 52.51 -6.15 19.05
C ASP A 232 52.41 -4.92 18.15
N ASP A 233 53.45 -4.07 18.14
CA ASP A 233 53.51 -2.91 17.27
C ASP A 233 53.63 -3.29 15.80
N LEU A 234 54.41 -4.33 15.47
CA LEU A 234 54.56 -4.81 14.09
C LEU A 234 53.28 -5.48 13.57
N ILE A 235 52.61 -6.30 14.40
CA ILE A 235 51.29 -6.88 14.07
C ILE A 235 50.25 -5.76 13.88
N ARG A 236 50.29 -4.72 14.71
CA ARG A 236 49.40 -3.56 14.57
C ARG A 236 49.66 -2.79 13.28
N ALA A 237 50.93 -2.55 12.93
CA ALA A 237 51.31 -1.90 11.68
C ALA A 237 50.91 -2.72 10.45
N LEU A 238 51.08 -4.05 10.49
CA LEU A 238 50.59 -4.94 9.43
C LEU A 238 49.07 -4.83 9.28
N ARG A 239 48.29 -4.91 10.36
CA ARG A 239 46.83 -4.76 10.29
C ARG A 239 46.36 -3.40 9.77
N GLN A 240 47.14 -2.33 9.97
CA GLN A 240 46.84 -1.00 9.43
C GLN A 240 47.09 -0.87 7.93
N GLN A 241 47.91 -1.74 7.33
CA GLN A 241 48.21 -1.73 5.89
C GLN A 241 47.16 -2.47 5.04
N TYR A 242 46.26 -3.24 5.66
CA TYR A 242 45.23 -4.04 4.99
C TYR A 242 43.82 -3.55 5.37
N PRO A 243 42.77 -3.93 4.60
CA PRO A 243 41.41 -3.44 4.82
C PRO A 243 40.94 -3.69 6.25
N GLN A 244 40.28 -2.69 6.84
CA GLN A 244 39.81 -2.80 8.23
C GLN A 244 38.84 -3.98 8.38
N THR A 245 39.04 -4.76 9.44
CA THR A 245 38.16 -5.90 9.74
C THR A 245 36.80 -5.36 10.21
N PRO A 246 35.67 -5.85 9.65
CA PRO A 246 34.35 -5.39 10.04
C PRO A 246 34.09 -5.67 11.53
N GLY A 247 33.45 -4.71 12.21
CA GLY A 247 33.12 -4.86 13.61
C GLY A 247 32.13 -6.01 13.87
N PRO A 248 32.09 -6.58 15.09
CA PRO A 248 31.23 -7.74 15.40
C PRO A 248 29.72 -7.46 15.23
N ARG A 249 29.31 -6.19 15.25
CA ARG A 249 27.93 -5.74 15.06
C ARG A 249 27.54 -5.49 13.60
N GLU A 250 28.50 -5.44 12.68
CA GLU A 250 28.20 -5.12 11.28
C GLU A 250 27.47 -6.25 10.56
N ARG A 251 27.90 -7.50 10.74
CA ARG A 251 27.26 -8.66 10.06
C ARG A 251 25.76 -8.79 10.40
N PRO A 252 25.32 -8.70 11.68
CA PRO A 252 23.90 -8.69 11.99
C PRO A 252 23.14 -7.51 11.37
N ALA A 253 23.72 -6.31 11.39
CA ALA A 253 23.08 -5.11 10.83
C ALA A 253 22.90 -5.23 9.30
N VAL A 254 23.92 -5.71 8.60
CA VAL A 254 23.87 -5.96 7.15
C VAL A 254 22.84 -7.02 6.80
N ARG A 255 22.78 -8.13 7.56
CA ARG A 255 21.76 -9.18 7.33
C ARG A 255 20.34 -8.66 7.52
N LEU A 256 20.12 -7.81 8.52
CA LEU A 256 18.82 -7.17 8.74
C LEU A 256 18.46 -6.23 7.58
N ALA A 257 19.44 -5.46 7.09
CA ALA A 257 19.28 -4.62 5.90
C ALA A 257 18.96 -5.43 4.64
N CYS A 258 19.64 -6.55 4.40
CA CYS A 258 19.31 -7.48 3.32
C CYS A 258 17.87 -7.99 3.45
N ALA A 259 17.44 -8.41 4.64
CA ALA A 259 16.07 -8.89 4.86
C ALA A 259 15.00 -7.81 4.59
N ARG A 260 15.29 -6.54 4.93
CA ARG A 260 14.39 -5.41 4.60
C ARG A 260 14.29 -5.19 3.09
N LEU A 261 15.43 -5.20 2.40
CA LEU A 261 15.46 -5.04 0.94
C LEU A 261 14.74 -6.21 0.25
N GLU A 262 15.03 -7.44 0.67
CA GLU A 262 14.39 -8.66 0.18
C GLU A 262 12.86 -8.59 0.35
N HIS A 263 12.38 -8.18 1.52
CA HIS A 263 10.95 -8.03 1.78
C HIS A 263 10.28 -7.02 0.84
N VAL A 264 10.91 -5.87 0.62
CA VAL A 264 10.41 -4.85 -0.31
C VAL A 264 10.40 -5.38 -1.74
N LEU A 265 11.49 -5.99 -2.19
CA LEU A 265 11.60 -6.50 -3.56
C LEU A 265 10.65 -7.67 -3.80
N GLU A 266 10.51 -8.61 -2.88
CA GLU A 266 9.61 -9.75 -3.01
C GLU A 266 8.16 -9.30 -3.17
N ALA A 267 7.70 -8.37 -2.33
CA ALA A 267 6.34 -7.84 -2.40
C ALA A 267 6.05 -7.16 -3.75
N GLU A 268 6.98 -6.36 -4.26
CA GLU A 268 6.81 -5.65 -5.53
C GLU A 268 6.95 -6.58 -6.75
N LEU A 269 7.88 -7.55 -6.71
CA LEU A 269 8.09 -8.51 -7.79
C LEU A 269 6.93 -9.51 -7.93
N GLN A 270 6.29 -9.90 -6.82
CA GLN A 270 5.06 -10.70 -6.85
C GLN A 270 3.90 -9.95 -7.55
N GLY A 271 3.89 -8.61 -7.46
CA GLY A 271 2.91 -7.74 -8.10
C GLY A 271 3.14 -7.48 -9.60
N ARG A 272 4.18 -8.06 -10.22
CA ARG A 272 4.46 -7.84 -11.64
C ARG A 272 3.33 -8.37 -12.52
N PRO A 273 2.81 -7.57 -13.48
CA PRO A 273 1.72 -7.99 -14.35
C PRO A 273 2.12 -9.19 -15.22
N ARG A 274 1.22 -10.16 -15.32
CA ARG A 274 1.37 -11.38 -16.15
C ARG A 274 0.32 -11.49 -17.26
N LEU A 275 -0.55 -10.49 -17.37
CA LEU A 275 -1.63 -10.48 -18.36
C LEU A 275 -1.03 -10.28 -19.74
N THR A 276 -1.32 -11.22 -20.64
CA THR A 276 -0.99 -11.17 -22.06
C THR A 276 -2.18 -10.78 -22.93
N GLU A 277 -3.38 -10.73 -22.35
CA GLU A 277 -4.61 -10.41 -23.08
C GLU A 277 -5.21 -9.07 -22.59
N VAL A 278 -5.77 -8.32 -23.53
CA VAL A 278 -6.50 -7.07 -23.26
C VAL A 278 -7.92 -7.42 -22.83
N PRO A 279 -8.39 -6.96 -21.66
CA PRO A 279 -9.75 -7.19 -21.23
C PRO A 279 -10.77 -6.60 -22.21
N PRO A 280 -11.93 -7.22 -22.41
CA PRO A 280 -12.96 -6.67 -23.29
C PRO A 280 -13.49 -5.34 -22.73
N GLY A 281 -13.78 -4.39 -23.61
CA GLY A 281 -14.28 -3.06 -23.24
C GLY A 281 -13.39 -2.28 -22.29
N SER A 282 -12.06 -2.31 -22.50
CA SER A 282 -11.08 -1.67 -21.61
C SER A 282 -10.29 -0.52 -22.23
N VAL A 283 -10.37 -0.35 -23.56
CA VAL A 283 -9.59 0.64 -24.30
C VAL A 283 -10.52 1.59 -25.03
N LEU A 284 -10.52 2.87 -24.65
CA LEU A 284 -11.31 3.91 -25.29
C LEU A 284 -10.77 4.18 -26.70
N TYR A 285 -11.68 4.24 -27.67
CA TYR A 285 -11.39 4.42 -29.11
C TYR A 285 -10.53 3.32 -29.73
N SER A 286 -10.48 2.10 -29.17
CA SER A 286 -9.75 0.98 -29.77
C SER A 286 -10.22 0.69 -31.20
N ASP A 287 -9.30 0.24 -32.05
CA ASP A 287 -9.60 -0.28 -33.38
C ASP A 287 -10.18 -1.71 -33.36
N ASP A 288 -10.06 -2.44 -32.24
CA ASP A 288 -10.66 -3.77 -32.06
C ASP A 288 -12.01 -3.67 -31.33
N PRO A 289 -13.14 -3.99 -31.98
CA PRO A 289 -14.48 -3.93 -31.37
C PRO A 289 -14.65 -4.77 -30.10
N ARG A 290 -13.75 -5.73 -29.84
CA ARG A 290 -13.80 -6.58 -28.65
C ARG A 290 -13.29 -5.87 -27.40
N THR A 291 -12.31 -5.00 -27.57
CA THR A 291 -11.63 -4.27 -26.48
C THR A 291 -12.07 -2.82 -26.41
N GLU A 292 -12.75 -2.33 -27.44
CA GLU A 292 -13.35 -1.00 -27.51
C GLU A 292 -14.27 -0.73 -26.31
N LEU A 293 -13.90 0.28 -25.55
CA LEU A 293 -14.69 0.87 -24.49
C LEU A 293 -15.56 1.99 -25.10
N THR A 294 -16.88 1.89 -24.91
CA THR A 294 -17.86 2.81 -25.51
C THR A 294 -17.79 4.22 -24.90
N ASP A 295 -17.70 4.32 -23.57
CA ASP A 295 -17.68 5.58 -22.83
C ASP A 295 -16.64 5.52 -21.72
N PRO A 296 -15.98 6.66 -21.38
CA PRO A 296 -15.01 6.70 -20.31
C PRO A 296 -15.66 6.41 -18.94
N PRO A 297 -15.22 5.40 -18.19
CA PRO A 297 -15.79 5.05 -16.89
C PRO A 297 -15.48 6.12 -15.85
N GLN A 298 -16.51 6.78 -15.34
CA GLN A 298 -16.35 7.83 -14.31
C GLN A 298 -16.08 7.27 -12.91
N GLU A 299 -16.31 5.98 -12.68
CA GLU A 299 -16.11 5.34 -11.38
C GLU A 299 -14.73 4.68 -11.23
N GLN A 300 -13.95 4.61 -12.31
CA GLN A 300 -12.65 3.95 -12.32
C GLN A 300 -11.51 4.97 -12.22
N ASP A 301 -10.49 4.63 -11.43
CA ASP A 301 -9.28 5.47 -11.27
C ASP A 301 -8.30 5.33 -12.45
N GLU A 302 -8.55 4.42 -13.40
CA GLU A 302 -7.70 4.15 -14.56
C GLU A 302 -8.51 4.22 -15.86
N LEU A 303 -7.92 4.80 -16.90
CA LEU A 303 -8.49 4.89 -18.24
C LEU A 303 -7.39 4.66 -19.27
N VAL A 304 -7.58 3.70 -20.18
CA VAL A 304 -6.68 3.47 -21.32
C VAL A 304 -7.32 4.04 -22.58
N ILE A 305 -6.54 4.83 -23.33
CA ILE A 305 -6.97 5.52 -24.56
C ILE A 305 -6.06 5.09 -25.70
N PHE A 306 -6.65 4.68 -26.82
CA PHE A 306 -5.95 4.60 -28.08
C PHE A 306 -5.95 5.99 -28.76
N LEU A 307 -4.81 6.66 -28.74
CA LEU A 307 -4.65 8.04 -29.22
C LEU A 307 -4.81 8.14 -30.75
N GLY A 308 -4.54 7.05 -31.47
CA GLY A 308 -4.67 6.94 -32.92
C GLY A 308 -6.09 6.70 -33.43
N GLY A 309 -7.05 6.49 -32.53
CA GLY A 309 -8.43 6.13 -32.88
C GLY A 309 -9.26 7.29 -33.43
N ALA A 310 -10.56 7.06 -33.59
CA ALA A 310 -11.49 8.05 -34.16
C ALA A 310 -11.69 9.31 -33.29
N GLY A 311 -11.40 9.24 -31.98
CA GLY A 311 -11.54 10.33 -31.02
C GLY A 311 -10.27 11.19 -30.87
N GLN A 312 -10.46 12.49 -30.65
CA GLN A 312 -9.38 13.45 -30.33
C GLN A 312 -9.60 14.19 -29.00
N GLU A 313 -10.74 13.96 -28.35
CA GLU A 313 -11.08 14.54 -27.06
C GLU A 313 -12.02 13.63 -26.27
N THR A 314 -11.96 13.71 -24.94
CA THR A 314 -12.87 13.00 -24.03
C THR A 314 -12.98 13.71 -22.69
N TYR A 315 -13.98 13.32 -21.88
CA TYR A 315 -14.19 13.83 -20.52
C TYR A 315 -14.12 12.69 -19.50
N TRP A 316 -13.26 12.83 -18.50
CA TRP A 316 -13.05 11.80 -17.48
C TRP A 316 -12.69 12.43 -16.13
N HIS A 317 -13.45 12.12 -15.07
CA HIS A 317 -13.34 12.78 -13.75
C HIS A 317 -13.45 14.31 -13.83
N ASP A 318 -14.41 14.81 -14.61
CA ASP A 318 -14.59 16.24 -14.92
C ASP A 318 -13.39 16.91 -15.63
N LEU A 319 -12.35 16.14 -16.00
CA LEU A 319 -11.22 16.63 -16.76
C LEU A 319 -11.52 16.59 -18.25
N HIS A 320 -11.23 17.69 -18.93
CA HIS A 320 -11.28 17.75 -20.38
C HIS A 320 -9.92 17.34 -20.97
N LEU A 321 -9.89 16.21 -21.65
CA LEU A 321 -8.70 15.64 -22.27
C LEU A 321 -8.77 15.85 -23.78
N ARG A 322 -7.74 16.42 -24.39
CA ARG A 322 -7.62 16.55 -25.85
C ARG A 322 -6.23 16.16 -26.30
N TRP A 323 -6.10 15.47 -27.42
CA TRP A 323 -4.79 15.10 -27.95
C TRP A 323 -4.67 15.28 -29.45
N GLN A 324 -3.44 15.47 -29.89
CA GLN A 324 -3.08 15.53 -31.30
C GLN A 324 -1.65 15.01 -31.51
N ARG A 325 -1.41 14.40 -32.67
CA ARG A 325 -0.08 13.93 -33.06
C ARG A 325 0.73 15.09 -33.63
N VAL A 326 1.96 15.27 -33.14
CA VAL A 326 2.90 16.30 -33.60
C VAL A 326 4.23 15.63 -33.93
N GLY A 327 4.43 15.32 -35.21
CA GLY A 327 5.58 14.53 -35.65
C GLY A 327 5.53 13.10 -35.10
N GLN A 328 6.51 12.73 -34.28
CA GLN A 328 6.59 11.42 -33.62
C GLN A 328 6.04 11.43 -32.19
N ASP A 329 5.70 12.62 -31.66
CA ASP A 329 5.23 12.81 -30.29
C ASP A 329 3.71 13.10 -30.27
N TRP A 330 3.12 13.04 -29.08
CA TRP A 330 1.74 13.43 -28.84
C TRP A 330 1.66 14.66 -27.94
N HIS A 331 0.85 15.64 -28.33
CA HIS A 331 0.47 16.75 -27.48
C HIS A 331 -0.83 16.38 -26.77
N LEU A 332 -0.80 16.24 -25.45
CA LEU A 332 -1.97 16.01 -24.61
C LEU A 332 -2.29 17.28 -23.83
N MET A 333 -3.48 17.84 -24.03
CA MET A 333 -4.05 18.89 -23.20
C MET A 333 -4.91 18.24 -22.12
N VAL A 334 -4.59 18.55 -20.86
CA VAL A 334 -5.42 18.21 -19.68
C VAL A 334 -5.94 19.53 -19.13
N ASP A 335 -7.22 19.81 -19.36
CA ASP A 335 -7.87 21.11 -19.18
C ASP A 335 -7.14 22.27 -19.87
N LYS A 336 -6.25 22.94 -19.14
CA LYS A 336 -5.46 24.10 -19.59
C LYS A 336 -3.94 23.81 -19.58
N GLN A 337 -3.54 22.60 -19.21
CA GLN A 337 -2.13 22.19 -19.12
C GLN A 337 -1.75 21.33 -20.32
N LEU A 338 -0.74 21.78 -21.07
CA LEU A 338 -0.18 21.03 -22.19
C LEU A 338 0.95 20.12 -21.71
N VAL A 339 0.88 18.85 -22.08
CA VAL A 339 1.86 17.80 -21.79
C VAL A 339 2.32 17.16 -23.10
N LEU A 340 3.62 16.90 -23.20
CA LEU A 340 4.23 16.26 -24.36
C LEU A 340 4.54 14.79 -24.03
N LEU A 341 3.88 13.86 -24.71
CA LEU A 341 4.16 12.43 -24.62
C LEU A 341 5.15 12.05 -25.73
N ARG A 342 6.28 11.47 -25.36
CA ARG A 342 7.37 11.12 -26.28
C ARG A 342 7.58 9.61 -26.32
N PRO A 343 7.02 8.89 -27.30
CA PRO A 343 7.13 7.42 -27.37
C PRO A 343 8.57 6.92 -27.55
N SER A 344 9.48 7.76 -28.05
CA SER A 344 10.89 7.44 -28.28
C SER A 344 11.75 7.38 -27.01
N LEU A 345 11.23 7.83 -25.86
CA LEU A 345 11.96 7.79 -24.59
C LEU A 345 12.07 6.36 -24.04
N THR A 346 13.05 6.15 -23.16
CA THR A 346 13.20 4.87 -22.46
C THR A 346 11.97 4.58 -21.57
N ALA A 347 11.69 3.30 -21.27
CA ALA A 347 10.57 2.92 -20.40
C ALA A 347 10.53 3.70 -19.07
N ALA A 348 11.69 3.92 -18.45
CA ALA A 348 11.79 4.68 -17.20
C ALA A 348 11.35 6.16 -17.34
N GLN A 349 11.32 6.71 -18.54
CA GLN A 349 10.97 8.10 -18.83
C GLN A 349 9.60 8.25 -19.51
N ARG A 350 8.92 7.13 -19.80
CA ARG A 350 7.59 7.11 -20.44
C ARG A 350 6.42 7.18 -19.45
N HIS A 351 6.66 7.83 -18.31
CA HIS A 351 5.62 8.18 -17.36
C HIS A 351 5.77 9.64 -16.93
N LEU A 352 4.65 10.32 -16.71
CA LEU A 352 4.60 11.72 -16.34
C LEU A 352 3.59 11.94 -15.20
N LYS A 353 3.87 12.93 -14.37
CA LYS A 353 3.01 13.35 -13.28
C LYS A 353 2.50 14.76 -13.53
N VAL A 354 1.19 14.89 -13.68
CA VAL A 354 0.50 16.16 -13.87
C VAL A 354 -0.22 16.51 -12.56
N ARG A 355 0.00 17.73 -12.06
CA ARG A 355 -0.69 18.24 -10.86
C ARG A 355 -1.88 19.09 -11.29
N LEU A 356 -3.07 18.64 -10.95
CA LEU A 356 -4.34 19.29 -11.27
C LEU A 356 -4.96 19.77 -9.97
N ASN A 357 -4.82 21.07 -9.63
CA ASN A 357 -5.28 21.63 -8.36
C ASN A 357 -4.86 20.79 -7.12
N GLN A 358 -5.76 19.92 -6.66
CA GLN A 358 -5.69 19.07 -5.46
C GLN A 358 -5.49 17.58 -5.79
N GLU A 359 -5.38 17.25 -7.08
CA GLU A 359 -5.34 15.90 -7.62
C GLU A 359 -4.03 15.67 -8.38
N ILE A 360 -3.69 14.39 -8.52
CA ILE A 360 -2.54 13.96 -9.30
C ILE A 360 -3.03 13.04 -10.40
N LEU A 361 -2.71 13.41 -11.64
CA LEU A 361 -2.92 12.56 -12.80
C LEU A 361 -1.56 11.99 -13.23
N TRP A 362 -1.46 10.67 -13.21
CA TRP A 362 -0.33 9.96 -13.78
C TRP A 362 -0.65 9.56 -15.22
N LEU A 363 0.35 9.73 -16.08
CA LEU A 363 0.29 9.41 -17.50
C LEU A 363 1.35 8.36 -17.78
N TYR A 364 0.98 7.27 -18.44
CA TYR A 364 1.90 6.23 -18.91
C TYR A 364 1.63 6.03 -20.39
N HIS A 365 2.65 6.10 -21.24
CA HIS A 365 2.41 6.01 -22.68
C HIS A 365 3.35 5.02 -23.36
N THR A 366 2.81 4.32 -24.36
CA THR A 366 3.59 3.49 -25.28
C THR A 366 2.99 3.53 -26.67
N GLY A 367 3.81 3.80 -27.68
CA GLY A 367 3.35 3.99 -29.05
C GLY A 367 2.20 5.00 -29.14
N ASP A 368 1.05 4.52 -29.60
CA ASP A 368 -0.18 5.29 -29.75
C ASP A 368 -1.19 5.03 -28.62
N TYR A 369 -0.77 4.44 -27.50
CA TYR A 369 -1.60 4.15 -26.33
C TYR A 369 -1.18 4.98 -25.10
N LEU A 370 -2.18 5.42 -24.35
CA LEU A 370 -2.04 6.20 -23.13
C LEU A 370 -2.87 5.57 -22.01
N LEU A 371 -2.24 5.25 -20.88
CA LEU A 371 -2.90 4.92 -19.64
C LEU A 371 -2.87 6.14 -18.72
N LEU A 372 -4.05 6.58 -18.34
CA LEU A 372 -4.31 7.60 -17.34
C LEU A 372 -4.60 6.93 -16.02
N ARG A 373 -4.00 7.44 -14.94
CA ARG A 373 -4.34 7.03 -13.59
C ARG A 373 -4.58 8.25 -12.72
N HIS A 374 -5.84 8.44 -12.35
CA HIS A 374 -6.25 9.47 -11.44
C HIS A 374 -5.95 9.01 -10.02
N THR A 375 -5.33 9.88 -9.23
CA THR A 375 -5.13 9.63 -7.81
C THR A 375 -5.55 10.88 -7.07
N ALA A 376 -6.81 10.90 -6.63
CA ALA A 376 -7.25 11.86 -5.62
C ALA A 376 -6.37 11.67 -4.37
N SER A 377 -5.80 12.76 -3.85
CA SER A 377 -4.97 12.68 -2.64
C SER A 377 -5.86 12.25 -1.47
N PRO A 378 -5.70 11.02 -0.92
CA PRO A 378 -6.56 10.54 0.15
C PRO A 378 -6.55 11.49 1.35
N GLN A 379 -5.43 12.20 1.56
CA GLN A 379 -5.28 13.16 2.65
C GLN A 379 -6.23 14.34 2.55
N GLN A 380 -6.60 14.79 1.35
CA GLN A 380 -7.44 15.96 1.19
C GLN A 380 -8.91 15.64 1.40
N THR A 381 -9.42 14.61 0.71
CA THR A 381 -10.82 14.18 0.87
C THR A 381 -11.07 13.66 2.27
N LEU A 382 -10.13 12.89 2.85
CA LEU A 382 -10.22 12.50 4.26
C LEU A 382 -10.16 13.71 5.20
N ARG A 383 -9.41 14.77 4.88
CA ARG A 383 -9.37 15.99 5.72
C ARG A 383 -10.68 16.74 5.71
N GLN A 384 -11.30 16.93 4.55
CA GLN A 384 -12.62 17.56 4.44
C GLN A 384 -13.68 16.77 5.21
N LEU A 385 -13.74 15.45 5.00
CA LEU A 385 -14.64 14.57 5.75
C LEU A 385 -14.34 14.60 7.25
N ALA A 386 -13.05 14.60 7.64
CA ALA A 386 -12.61 14.65 9.03
C ALA A 386 -12.99 15.98 9.71
N GLN A 387 -12.89 17.12 9.00
CA GLN A 387 -13.29 18.43 9.51
C GLN A 387 -14.81 18.48 9.73
N GLN A 388 -15.59 18.00 8.76
CA GLN A 388 -17.03 17.85 8.89
C GLN A 388 -17.39 16.93 10.06
N ALA A 389 -16.70 15.80 10.22
CA ALA A 389 -16.94 14.85 11.29
C ALA A 389 -16.58 15.38 12.67
N HIS A 390 -15.48 16.14 12.79
CA HIS A 390 -15.10 16.82 14.01
C HIS A 390 -16.19 17.80 14.45
N LEU A 391 -16.61 18.69 13.56
CA LEU A 391 -17.67 19.64 13.87
C LEU A 391 -19.00 18.95 14.18
N THR A 392 -19.38 17.91 13.42
CA THR A 392 -20.58 17.10 13.65
C THR A 392 -20.59 16.53 15.07
N ALA A 393 -19.47 15.95 15.50
CA ALA A 393 -19.36 15.36 16.83
C ALA A 393 -19.45 16.40 17.96
N GLN A 394 -18.93 17.62 17.75
CA GLN A 394 -19.08 18.71 18.71
C GLN A 394 -20.52 19.22 18.78
N LEU A 395 -21.22 19.31 17.65
CA LEU A 395 -22.64 19.68 17.63
C LEU A 395 -23.51 18.63 18.35
N LEU A 396 -23.12 17.34 18.31
CA LEU A 396 -23.84 16.25 18.98
C LEU A 396 -23.61 16.15 20.49
N ASP A 397 -22.76 16.99 21.10
CA ASP A 397 -22.56 16.97 22.55
C ASP A 397 -23.87 17.32 23.29
N PRO A 398 -24.42 16.41 24.13
CA PRO A 398 -25.67 16.64 24.83
C PRO A 398 -25.54 17.66 25.98
N ALA A 399 -24.33 18.05 26.37
CA ALA A 399 -24.10 19.00 27.45
C ALA A 399 -24.86 20.32 27.26
N GLN A 400 -25.40 20.85 28.37
CA GLN A 400 -26.14 22.12 28.42
C GLN A 400 -27.28 22.20 27.39
N THR A 401 -28.00 21.07 27.24
CA THR A 401 -29.15 20.92 26.34
C THR A 401 -28.75 21.19 24.89
N TYR A 402 -27.75 20.45 24.41
CA TYR A 402 -27.17 20.60 23.07
C TYR A 402 -26.71 22.03 22.76
N ALA A 403 -25.97 22.65 23.68
CA ALA A 403 -25.56 24.05 23.56
C ALA A 403 -24.78 24.34 22.26
N ASN A 404 -23.90 23.42 21.85
CA ASN A 404 -23.14 23.54 20.60
C ASN A 404 -24.07 23.53 19.38
N LEU A 405 -25.05 22.62 19.33
CA LEU A 405 -26.02 22.55 18.23
C LEU A 405 -26.86 23.84 18.14
N ARG A 406 -27.32 24.37 19.29
CA ARG A 406 -28.10 25.61 19.34
C ARG A 406 -27.29 26.80 18.83
N LEU A 407 -26.04 26.95 19.30
CA LEU A 407 -25.15 28.02 18.83
C LEU A 407 -24.81 27.89 17.35
N GLY A 408 -24.41 26.70 16.88
CA GLY A 408 -24.07 26.46 15.48
C GLY A 408 -25.22 26.76 14.51
N ARG A 409 -26.47 26.47 14.91
CA ARG A 409 -27.65 26.82 14.11
C ARG A 409 -27.92 28.32 14.08
N ALA A 410 -27.78 29.02 15.20
CA ALA A 410 -27.95 30.47 15.26
C ALA A 410 -26.88 31.20 14.43
N VAL A 411 -25.62 30.76 14.54
CA VAL A 411 -24.50 31.29 13.74
C VAL A 411 -24.74 31.04 12.25
N SER A 412 -25.15 29.83 11.85
CA SER A 412 -25.48 29.54 10.45
C SER A 412 -26.61 30.43 9.91
N ARG A 413 -27.58 30.81 10.76
CA ARG A 413 -28.68 31.71 10.38
C ARG A 413 -28.18 33.15 10.20
N ALA A 414 -27.35 33.64 11.14
CA ALA A 414 -26.74 34.96 11.05
C ALA A 414 -25.77 35.09 9.87
N LEU A 415 -24.96 34.06 9.57
CA LEU A 415 -24.05 34.07 8.41
C LEU A 415 -24.77 34.12 7.05
N ARG A 416 -26.06 33.75 7.01
CA ARG A 416 -26.95 33.91 5.85
C ARG A 416 -27.64 35.28 5.82
N ASP A 417 -27.20 36.22 6.65
CA ASP A 417 -27.77 37.56 6.81
C ASP A 417 -29.27 37.55 7.16
N MET A 418 -29.73 36.49 7.85
CA MET A 418 -31.11 36.37 8.33
C MET A 418 -31.23 36.85 9.78
N PRO A 419 -32.36 37.48 10.16
CA PRO A 419 -32.60 37.85 11.55
C PRO A 419 -32.63 36.60 12.44
N VAL A 420 -31.93 36.69 13.58
CA VAL A 420 -31.87 35.66 14.61
C VAL A 420 -32.79 36.05 15.75
N ASP A 421 -33.85 35.26 15.96
CA ASP A 421 -34.65 35.32 17.19
C ASP A 421 -34.00 34.42 18.25
N PRO A 422 -33.47 34.97 19.37
CA PRO A 422 -32.83 34.18 20.41
C PRO A 422 -33.72 33.09 21.00
N GLN A 423 -35.04 33.30 21.05
CA GLN A 423 -35.98 32.37 21.69
C GLN A 423 -36.06 31.03 20.94
N GLU A 424 -35.86 31.03 19.61
CA GLU A 424 -35.82 29.81 18.80
C GLU A 424 -34.63 28.89 19.16
N PHE A 425 -33.59 29.43 19.79
CA PHE A 425 -32.34 28.73 20.11
C PHE A 425 -32.06 28.66 21.61
N TRP A 426 -33.05 28.93 22.46
CA TRP A 426 -32.97 28.74 23.90
C TRP A 426 -32.97 27.25 24.30
N PRO A 427 -32.56 26.90 25.55
CA PRO A 427 -32.51 25.51 26.01
C PRO A 427 -33.82 24.73 25.80
N ALA A 428 -34.98 25.39 25.94
CA ALA A 428 -36.29 24.77 25.69
C ALA A 428 -36.46 24.24 24.25
N SER A 429 -35.80 24.84 23.25
CA SER A 429 -35.91 24.41 21.86
C SER A 429 -35.19 23.10 21.57
N ALA A 430 -34.29 22.66 22.46
CA ALA A 430 -33.54 21.41 22.35
C ALA A 430 -34.26 20.19 22.95
N ALA A 431 -35.41 20.37 23.61
CA ALA A 431 -36.24 19.26 24.12
C ALA A 431 -36.67 18.30 23.00
N LYS A 432 -36.76 18.77 21.76
CA LYS A 432 -37.07 17.94 20.59
C LYS A 432 -35.97 16.94 20.22
N TYR A 433 -34.74 17.11 20.69
CA TYR A 433 -33.62 16.24 20.32
C TYR A 433 -33.49 15.01 21.23
N SER A 434 -34.04 15.04 22.44
CA SER A 434 -33.89 13.94 23.41
C SER A 434 -34.71 12.69 23.09
N GLY A 435 -35.60 12.72 22.09
CA GLY A 435 -36.42 11.60 21.66
C GLY A 435 -36.26 11.20 20.19
N VAL A 436 -35.27 11.77 19.49
CA VAL A 436 -34.99 11.49 18.07
C VAL A 436 -34.05 10.29 17.97
N ASP A 437 -34.20 9.48 16.93
CA ASP A 437 -33.29 8.37 16.66
C ASP A 437 -31.84 8.86 16.48
N ALA A 438 -30.87 8.08 16.94
CA ALA A 438 -29.46 8.49 16.91
C ALA A 438 -28.95 8.72 15.48
N ALA A 439 -29.42 7.95 14.49
CA ALA A 439 -29.04 8.12 13.10
C ALA A 439 -29.65 9.39 12.49
N GLU A 440 -30.91 9.69 12.84
CA GLU A 440 -31.59 10.92 12.41
C GLU A 440 -30.92 12.17 13.01
N LEU A 441 -30.55 12.12 14.29
CA LEU A 441 -29.84 13.21 14.96
C LEU A 441 -28.44 13.43 14.38
N LEU A 442 -27.73 12.33 14.06
CA LEU A 442 -26.44 12.38 13.37
C LEU A 442 -26.56 13.03 11.98
N ALA A 443 -27.54 12.62 11.18
CA ALA A 443 -27.78 13.18 9.86
C ALA A 443 -28.09 14.69 9.93
N PHE A 444 -28.94 15.08 10.88
CA PHE A 444 -29.28 16.49 11.12
C PHE A 444 -28.05 17.32 11.53
N ALA A 445 -27.26 16.84 12.49
CA ALA A 445 -26.04 17.52 12.94
C ALA A 445 -25.00 17.60 11.82
N ARG A 446 -24.86 16.53 11.02
CA ARG A 446 -23.95 16.46 9.87
C ARG A 446 -24.29 17.50 8.80
N GLN A 447 -25.58 17.68 8.48
CA GLN A 447 -26.03 18.70 7.55
C GLN A 447 -25.80 20.11 8.10
N GLY A 448 -26.00 20.30 9.40
CA GLY A 448 -25.68 21.56 10.10
C GLY A 448 -24.18 21.87 10.05
N ALA A 449 -23.32 20.89 10.29
CA ALA A 449 -21.87 21.02 10.21
C ALA A 449 -21.41 21.41 8.79
N ALA A 450 -21.90 20.72 7.76
CA ALA A 450 -21.59 21.05 6.37
C ALA A 450 -21.97 22.49 6.02
N THR A 451 -23.20 22.88 6.41
CA THR A 451 -23.70 24.24 6.20
C THR A 451 -22.80 25.29 6.87
N LEU A 452 -22.44 25.05 8.14
CA LEU A 452 -21.65 26.00 8.90
C LEU A 452 -20.24 26.13 8.34
N LEU A 453 -19.60 25.02 7.94
CA LEU A 453 -18.28 25.05 7.29
C LEU A 453 -18.33 25.85 5.98
N THR A 454 -19.28 25.56 5.10
CA THR A 454 -19.42 26.28 3.82
C THR A 454 -19.66 27.78 4.01
N LEU A 455 -20.45 28.17 5.00
CA LEU A 455 -20.72 29.59 5.29
C LEU A 455 -19.51 30.27 5.94
N ALA A 456 -18.80 29.57 6.83
CA ALA A 456 -17.60 30.10 7.49
C ALA A 456 -16.45 30.32 6.50
N GLU A 457 -16.30 29.46 5.49
CA GLU A 457 -15.30 29.63 4.41
C GLU A 457 -15.49 30.93 3.59
N GLN A 458 -16.70 31.49 3.58
CA GLN A 458 -17.04 32.72 2.85
C GLN A 458 -16.85 34.00 3.66
N ARG A 459 -16.39 33.89 4.91
CA ARG A 459 -16.19 34.99 5.86
C ARG A 459 -14.79 34.95 6.44
N ARG A 460 -14.34 36.04 7.06
CA ARG A 460 -13.06 35.99 7.80
C ARG A 460 -13.29 35.23 9.11
N ALA A 461 -12.28 34.50 9.55
CA ALA A 461 -12.34 33.74 10.80
C ALA A 461 -12.68 34.64 12.01
N GLU A 462 -12.16 35.87 12.03
CA GLU A 462 -12.42 36.88 13.06
C GLU A 462 -13.91 37.25 13.12
N ASP A 463 -14.55 37.49 11.97
CA ASP A 463 -15.97 37.84 11.88
C ASP A 463 -16.87 36.70 12.42
N VAL A 464 -16.51 35.45 12.10
CA VAL A 464 -17.24 34.25 12.58
C VAL A 464 -17.05 34.09 14.10
N GLN A 465 -15.85 34.35 14.62
CA GLN A 465 -15.56 34.28 16.04
C GLN A 465 -16.29 35.36 16.83
N GLU A 466 -16.29 36.61 16.34
CA GLU A 466 -17.03 37.73 16.94
C GLU A 466 -18.54 37.41 16.98
N LEU A 467 -19.09 36.94 15.87
CA LEU A 467 -20.49 36.53 15.80
C LEU A 467 -20.84 35.42 16.81
N MET A 468 -19.97 34.44 17.00
CA MET A 468 -20.16 33.40 18.02
C MET A 468 -20.14 33.98 19.44
N ASN A 469 -19.23 34.90 19.73
CA ASN A 469 -19.11 35.55 21.04
C ASN A 469 -20.32 36.44 21.34
N ASP A 470 -20.90 37.10 20.33
CA ASP A 470 -22.08 37.97 20.48
C ASP A 470 -23.37 37.15 20.69
N LEU A 471 -23.52 36.04 19.97
CA LEU A 471 -24.72 35.20 20.06
C LEU A 471 -24.73 34.33 21.32
N ALA A 472 -23.58 33.85 21.79
CA ALA A 472 -23.49 32.97 22.96
C ALA A 472 -24.23 33.48 24.22
N PRO A 473 -24.04 34.74 24.68
CA PRO A 473 -24.75 35.25 25.86
C PRO A 473 -26.26 35.36 25.64
N LEU A 474 -26.71 35.74 24.43
CA LEU A 474 -28.14 35.82 24.07
C LEU A 474 -28.85 34.46 24.11
N LEU A 475 -28.10 33.39 23.88
CA LEU A 475 -28.57 32.00 23.84
C LEU A 475 -28.33 31.22 25.13
N HIS A 476 -27.78 31.88 26.16
CA HIS A 476 -27.35 31.26 27.42
C HIS A 476 -26.38 30.09 27.19
N VAL A 477 -25.44 30.25 26.26
CA VAL A 477 -24.42 29.25 25.95
C VAL A 477 -23.13 29.58 26.72
N PRO A 478 -22.62 28.68 27.58
CA PRO A 478 -21.39 28.93 28.34
C PRO A 478 -20.15 29.04 27.44
N GLN A 479 -19.18 29.86 27.86
CA GLN A 479 -17.94 30.11 27.10
C GLN A 479 -17.16 28.84 26.67
N PRO A 480 -17.08 27.76 27.47
CA PRO A 480 -16.42 26.53 27.02
C PRO A 480 -16.99 25.95 25.72
N HIS A 481 -18.30 26.08 25.48
CA HIS A 481 -18.96 25.61 24.27
C HIS A 481 -18.59 26.47 23.04
N VAL A 482 -18.45 27.78 23.25
CA VAL A 482 -18.00 28.73 22.21
C VAL A 482 -16.59 28.37 21.75
N LEU A 483 -15.66 28.18 22.70
CA LEU A 483 -14.26 27.84 22.40
C LEU A 483 -14.13 26.49 21.70
N VAL A 484 -14.94 25.50 22.10
CA VAL A 484 -14.96 24.18 21.47
C VAL A 484 -15.44 24.26 20.03
N LEU A 485 -16.51 25.02 19.75
CA LEU A 485 -17.00 25.21 18.38
C LEU A 485 -16.04 26.02 17.51
N GLN A 486 -15.40 27.06 18.05
CA GLN A 486 -14.38 27.83 17.34
C GLN A 486 -13.22 26.92 16.91
N ARG A 487 -12.72 26.07 17.82
CA ARG A 487 -11.68 25.07 17.49
C ARG A 487 -12.16 24.00 16.51
N ALA A 488 -13.45 23.67 16.52
CA ALA A 488 -14.02 22.69 15.60
C ALA A 488 -14.13 23.22 14.16
N LEU A 489 -14.10 24.54 13.98
CA LEU A 489 -14.05 25.20 12.67
C LEU A 489 -12.62 25.31 12.11
N GLU A 490 -11.60 25.20 12.97
CA GLU A 490 -10.20 25.16 12.52
C GLU A 490 -9.90 23.90 11.70
N ASP A 491 -8.86 23.96 10.85
CA ASP A 491 -8.46 22.83 10.01
C ASP A 491 -7.97 21.65 10.86
N VAL A 492 -8.28 20.42 10.41
CA VAL A 492 -7.91 19.19 11.12
C VAL A 492 -6.67 18.55 10.50
N GLN A 493 -5.84 17.94 11.34
CA GLN A 493 -4.67 17.23 10.85
C GLN A 493 -4.99 15.75 10.63
N VAL A 494 -4.80 15.25 9.40
CA VAL A 494 -4.92 13.83 9.09
C VAL A 494 -3.54 13.23 8.84
N VAL A 495 -3.11 12.33 9.74
CA VAL A 495 -1.83 11.61 9.61
C VAL A 495 -2.10 10.23 9.02
N THR A 496 -1.67 10.01 7.78
CA THR A 496 -1.77 8.70 7.11
C THR A 496 -0.65 7.77 7.57
N GLN A 497 -1.02 6.60 8.09
CA GLN A 497 -0.08 5.52 8.37
C GLN A 497 -0.11 4.49 7.25
N THR A 498 0.91 4.52 6.40
CA THR A 498 1.11 3.55 5.31
C THR A 498 1.73 2.23 5.76
N ASN A 499 2.39 2.21 6.92
CA ASN A 499 3.10 1.05 7.48
C ASN A 499 2.32 0.33 8.61
N ALA A 500 1.00 0.23 8.53
CA ALA A 500 0.22 -0.67 9.42
C ALA A 500 0.37 -2.14 8.99
N GLU A 501 1.57 -2.54 8.57
CA GLU A 501 1.92 -3.93 8.33
C GLU A 501 2.21 -4.56 9.67
N VAL A 502 1.30 -5.42 10.11
CA VAL A 502 1.55 -6.41 11.18
C VAL A 502 1.86 -5.78 12.54
N SER A 503 0.98 -4.93 13.07
CA SER A 503 0.96 -4.68 14.51
C SER A 503 -0.19 -5.48 15.14
N PRO A 504 0.09 -6.46 16.03
CA PRO A 504 -0.95 -7.16 16.79
C PRO A 504 -1.61 -6.24 17.85
N TYR A 505 -1.20 -4.96 17.91
CA TYR A 505 -1.64 -3.99 18.88
C TYR A 505 -2.76 -3.11 18.31
N PRO A 506 -3.77 -2.76 19.12
CA PRO A 506 -4.83 -1.87 18.70
C PRO A 506 -4.27 -0.48 18.37
N LEU A 507 -4.74 0.10 17.26
CA LEU A 507 -4.35 1.44 16.82
C LEU A 507 -4.79 2.46 17.88
N VAL A 508 -3.83 3.11 18.54
CA VAL A 508 -4.12 4.16 19.51
C VAL A 508 -4.68 5.38 18.80
N VAL A 509 -5.97 5.62 19.02
CA VAL A 509 -6.71 6.71 18.42
C VAL A 509 -6.34 8.02 19.14
N PRO A 510 -5.90 9.07 18.43
CA PRO A 510 -5.60 10.36 19.02
C PRO A 510 -6.87 11.02 19.59
N THR A 511 -6.66 12.01 20.46
CA THR A 511 -7.74 12.83 21.04
C THR A 511 -7.62 14.27 20.54
N GLY A 512 -8.75 14.91 20.23
CA GLY A 512 -8.79 16.25 19.64
C GLY A 512 -8.70 16.25 18.11
N GLY A 513 -8.54 17.42 17.49
CA GLY A 513 -8.59 17.64 16.02
C GLY A 513 -7.47 17.00 15.19
N HIS A 514 -6.86 15.92 15.68
CA HIS A 514 -5.89 15.09 14.97
C HIS A 514 -6.53 13.75 14.66
N PHE A 515 -6.54 13.35 13.40
CA PHE A 515 -6.99 12.05 12.94
C PHE A 515 -5.79 11.16 12.57
N LYS A 516 -5.89 9.88 12.89
CA LYS A 516 -5.01 8.85 12.30
C LYS A 516 -5.77 8.09 11.22
N ALA A 517 -5.23 8.07 10.02
CA ALA A 517 -5.80 7.37 8.87
C ALA A 517 -5.01 6.09 8.54
N VAL A 518 -5.74 5.00 8.34
CA VAL A 518 -5.21 3.67 8.00
C VAL A 518 -6.03 3.06 6.86
N LYS A 519 -5.39 2.30 5.97
CA LYS A 519 -6.09 1.56 4.92
C LYS A 519 -6.70 0.28 5.50
N LEU A 520 -8.03 0.16 5.45
CA LEU A 520 -8.77 -1.01 5.93
C LEU A 520 -8.65 -2.17 4.94
N ARG A 521 -7.88 -3.20 5.33
CA ARG A 521 -7.70 -4.47 4.60
C ARG A 521 -8.80 -5.49 4.99
N GLU A 522 -8.64 -6.75 4.59
CA GLU A 522 -9.58 -7.84 4.91
C GLU A 522 -9.61 -8.23 6.41
N GLN A 523 -8.54 -7.92 7.14
CA GLN A 523 -8.47 -8.22 8.58
C GLN A 523 -9.17 -7.14 9.41
N PRO A 524 -9.81 -7.51 10.54
CA PRO A 524 -10.44 -6.54 11.42
C PRO A 524 -9.41 -5.60 12.04
N LEU A 525 -9.73 -4.31 12.08
CA LEU A 525 -8.90 -3.26 12.65
C LEU A 525 -9.39 -2.94 14.08
N ASN A 526 -8.52 -3.14 15.07
CA ASN A 526 -8.80 -2.78 16.46
C ASN A 526 -8.32 -1.36 16.74
N LEU A 527 -9.19 -0.54 17.32
CA LEU A 527 -8.95 0.84 17.71
C LEU A 527 -8.94 0.94 19.24
N GLN A 528 -7.88 1.49 19.82
CA GLN A 528 -7.81 1.78 21.25
C GLN A 528 -8.32 3.22 21.51
N CYS A 529 -9.44 3.33 22.21
CA CYS A 529 -10.14 4.57 22.55
C CYS A 529 -10.26 4.68 24.08
N GLY A 530 -9.46 5.53 24.72
CA GLY A 530 -9.59 5.80 26.18
C GLY A 530 -9.57 4.55 27.07
N GLY A 531 -8.72 3.57 26.77
CA GLY A 531 -8.66 2.31 27.53
C GLY A 531 -9.65 1.22 27.08
N ARG A 532 -10.57 1.52 26.14
CA ARG A 532 -11.47 0.54 25.52
C ARG A 532 -11.02 0.18 24.10
N VAL A 533 -11.39 -1.00 23.62
CA VAL A 533 -11.11 -1.46 22.25
C VAL A 533 -12.41 -1.47 21.45
N VAL A 534 -12.38 -0.86 20.26
CA VAL A 534 -13.45 -0.87 19.25
C VAL A 534 -12.93 -1.61 18.04
N THR A 535 -13.71 -2.53 17.47
CA THR A 535 -13.26 -3.33 16.31
C THR A 535 -14.02 -2.90 15.05
N LEU A 536 -13.29 -2.62 13.99
CA LEU A 536 -13.80 -2.36 12.65
C LEU A 536 -13.62 -3.61 11.79
N SER A 537 -14.68 -4.10 11.16
CA SER A 537 -14.61 -5.24 10.25
C SER A 537 -15.50 -5.00 9.04
N ARG A 538 -15.09 -5.49 7.87
CA ARG A 538 -16.01 -5.55 6.73
C ARG A 538 -17.05 -6.63 6.99
N ASP A 539 -18.32 -6.31 6.76
CA ASP A 539 -19.39 -7.29 6.77
C ASP A 539 -19.44 -8.06 5.44
N TYR A 540 -20.38 -9.00 5.32
CA TYR A 540 -20.54 -9.83 4.12
C TYR A 540 -21.01 -9.05 2.88
N LYS A 541 -21.47 -7.81 3.06
CA LYS A 541 -21.85 -6.89 1.98
C LYS A 541 -20.73 -5.93 1.61
N GLY A 542 -19.61 -5.95 2.34
CA GLY A 542 -18.49 -5.04 2.17
C GLY A 542 -18.62 -3.72 2.94
N ASP A 543 -19.68 -3.54 3.72
CA ASP A 543 -19.87 -2.38 4.59
C ASP A 543 -18.96 -2.48 5.82
N VAL A 544 -18.54 -1.34 6.36
CA VAL A 544 -17.66 -1.33 7.53
C VAL A 544 -18.51 -1.32 8.79
N ALA A 545 -18.59 -2.48 9.45
CA ALA A 545 -19.25 -2.63 10.73
C ALA A 545 -18.32 -2.23 11.88
N VAL A 546 -18.85 -1.45 12.82
CA VAL A 546 -18.16 -0.97 14.03
C VAL A 546 -18.75 -1.71 15.24
N LEU A 547 -17.92 -2.52 15.90
CA LEU A 547 -18.27 -3.28 17.09
C LEU A 547 -17.92 -2.49 18.34
N LEU A 548 -18.94 -2.08 19.10
CA LEU A 548 -18.79 -1.27 20.31
C LEU A 548 -18.50 -2.13 21.55
N PRO A 549 -17.66 -1.65 22.50
CA PRO A 549 -17.33 -2.37 23.71
C PRO A 549 -18.50 -2.37 24.72
N GLY A 550 -18.92 -3.56 25.16
CA GLY A 550 -19.84 -3.74 26.30
C GLY A 550 -21.34 -3.70 25.96
N GLY A 551 -21.72 -3.62 24.69
CA GLY A 551 -23.13 -3.74 24.28
C GLY A 551 -23.65 -5.18 24.43
N PRO A 552 -24.95 -5.41 24.67
CA PRO A 552 -25.54 -6.75 24.59
C PRO A 552 -25.23 -7.33 23.21
N SER A 553 -24.68 -8.55 23.18
CA SER A 553 -24.27 -9.32 22.00
C SER A 553 -24.64 -8.72 20.63
N GLY A 554 -23.82 -7.79 20.11
CA GLY A 554 -23.92 -7.34 18.72
C GLY A 554 -24.54 -5.96 18.44
N GLU A 555 -24.42 -4.98 19.34
CA GLU A 555 -24.65 -3.58 18.94
C GLU A 555 -23.60 -3.18 17.88
N LYS A 556 -24.08 -3.08 16.64
CA LYS A 556 -23.28 -2.81 15.44
C LYS A 556 -23.71 -1.48 14.86
N ALA A 557 -22.77 -0.54 14.76
CA ALA A 557 -22.96 0.66 13.95
C ALA A 557 -22.34 0.43 12.57
N VAL A 558 -22.95 1.01 11.53
CA VAL A 558 -22.42 0.93 10.16
C VAL A 558 -21.71 2.23 9.83
N LEU A 559 -20.46 2.14 9.40
CA LEU A 559 -19.67 3.25 8.88
C LEU A 559 -19.82 3.31 7.36
N SER A 560 -20.70 4.21 6.90
CA SER A 560 -20.82 4.57 5.48
C SER A 560 -19.63 5.40 5.04
N ASP A 561 -19.55 6.64 5.50
CA ASP A 561 -18.48 7.61 5.23
C ASP A 561 -18.13 8.47 6.46
N LEU A 562 -19.09 8.68 7.38
CA LEU A 562 -18.91 9.38 8.65
C LEU A 562 -19.75 8.71 9.73
N LEU A 563 -19.16 8.45 10.89
CA LEU A 563 -19.84 7.91 12.06
C LEU A 563 -19.33 8.59 13.34
N VAL A 564 -20.25 8.95 14.24
CA VAL A 564 -19.94 9.45 15.58
C VAL A 564 -20.66 8.55 16.59
N VAL A 565 -19.91 7.93 17.48
CA VAL A 565 -20.44 6.99 18.49
C VAL A 565 -19.84 7.24 19.86
N ALA A 566 -20.65 7.11 20.91
CA ALA A 566 -20.17 7.23 22.29
C ALA A 566 -19.41 5.97 22.71
N VAL A 567 -18.25 6.15 23.34
CA VAL A 567 -17.38 5.09 23.85
C VAL A 567 -16.90 5.50 25.25
N GLY A 568 -17.74 5.24 26.26
CA GLY A 568 -17.50 5.75 27.62
C GLY A 568 -17.63 7.27 27.65
N ASP A 569 -16.65 7.96 28.21
CA ASP A 569 -16.63 9.43 28.35
C ASP A 569 -16.09 10.15 27.08
N LEU A 570 -15.88 9.39 26.01
CA LEU A 570 -15.35 9.86 24.74
C LEU A 570 -16.37 9.64 23.62
N SER A 571 -16.39 10.53 22.65
CA SER A 571 -17.01 10.31 21.34
C SER A 571 -15.93 9.85 20.36
N LEU A 572 -16.08 8.63 19.82
CA LEU A 572 -15.27 8.13 18.72
C LEU A 572 -15.83 8.68 17.41
N VAL A 573 -14.98 9.35 16.65
CA VAL A 573 -15.29 9.93 15.35
C VAL A 573 -14.53 9.16 14.29
N LEU A 574 -15.28 8.61 13.33
CA LEU A 574 -14.76 7.80 12.24
C LEU A 574 -15.17 8.43 10.92
N VAL A 575 -14.22 8.49 9.99
CA VAL A 575 -14.48 8.83 8.59
C VAL A 575 -13.92 7.75 7.69
N LYS A 576 -14.65 7.45 6.63
CA LYS A 576 -14.28 6.46 5.62
C LYS A 576 -14.35 7.12 4.25
N TRP A 577 -13.28 6.91 3.49
CA TRP A 577 -13.26 7.25 2.08
C TRP A 577 -12.54 6.16 1.31
N GLN A 578 -13.26 5.53 0.37
CA GLN A 578 -12.81 4.32 -0.32
C GLN A 578 -12.31 3.24 0.67
N GLY A 579 -11.05 2.82 0.54
CA GLY A 579 -10.40 1.85 1.44
C GLY A 579 -9.72 2.46 2.67
N TRP A 580 -9.80 3.77 2.89
CA TRP A 580 -9.20 4.45 4.04
C TRP A 580 -10.21 4.71 5.14
N VAL A 581 -9.80 4.51 6.39
CA VAL A 581 -10.55 4.89 7.58
C VAL A 581 -9.66 5.81 8.43
N ALA A 582 -10.18 6.97 8.82
CA ALA A 582 -9.53 7.84 9.78
C ALA A 582 -10.35 7.93 11.07
N ALA A 583 -9.64 7.90 12.20
CA ALA A 583 -10.24 7.89 13.53
C ALA A 583 -9.65 8.97 14.43
N MET A 584 -10.50 9.56 15.25
CA MET A 584 -10.13 10.39 16.41
C MET A 584 -11.12 10.19 17.56
N THR A 585 -10.75 10.65 18.75
CA THR A 585 -11.66 10.72 19.91
C THR A 585 -11.83 12.16 20.37
N ILE A 586 -13.02 12.49 20.88
CA ILE A 586 -13.33 13.78 21.49
C ILE A 586 -13.81 13.53 22.92
N PRO A 587 -13.30 14.24 23.95
CA PRO A 587 -13.87 14.19 25.28
C PRO A 587 -15.26 14.84 25.29
N GLN A 588 -16.27 14.17 25.84
CA GLN A 588 -17.58 14.79 26.00
C GLN A 588 -17.54 15.83 27.13
N LEU A 589 -18.09 17.02 26.92
CA LEU A 589 -18.16 18.03 27.99
C LEU A 589 -19.14 17.62 29.09
N SER A 590 -20.12 16.76 28.76
CA SER A 590 -21.05 16.15 29.71
C SER A 590 -20.38 15.30 30.79
N ALA A 591 -19.16 14.79 30.53
CA ALA A 591 -18.40 13.98 31.48
C ALA A 591 -17.46 14.78 32.40
N ARG A 592 -17.40 16.12 32.26
CA ARG A 592 -16.55 17.02 33.05
C ARG A 592 -17.30 17.81 34.13
N VAL A 593 -18.61 17.60 34.25
CA VAL A 593 -19.51 18.13 35.29
C VAL A 593 -19.97 16.96 36.13
#